data_AF-A0AA43CZF3-F1
#
_entry.id   AF-A0AA43CZF3-F1
#
_cell.length_a   1.000
_cell.length_b   1.000
_cell.length_c   1.000
_cell.angle_alpha   90.00
_cell.angle_beta   90.00
_cell.angle_gamma   90.00
#
_symmetry.space_group_name_H-M   'P 1'
#
loop_
_entity.id
_entity.type
_entity.pdbx_description
1 polymer ?
#
loop_
_entity_poly.entity_id
_entity_poly.type
_entity_poly.pdbx_seq_one_letter_code
_entity_poly.pdbx_strand_id
1 'polypeptide(L)'
;MKIITKNIPWHFLTLFILFMLCAGLWIATKKIDYTWRWNRVPQYFIYNNETLIPTPFDGVVASVSNLGDQTQIKVVSENGEEKTFEVDSNAVEVSEGEDLFEGDYLGAVFEWRAGPLLKGLWVTLWISAVASLFGMIIGLVTGLCRVSNNPTLRSLSVTYIELIRGTPLLVQIFIFYFFLGTVLDISRIIAGISALAIFAGAYVAEIIRAGIQSIPKGQMEAARSLGMNVPQAMIYIILPQAFKRTLPPLAGQFISLIKDSSLVSIIAITDLT
;
A
#
# COMPACT_ATOMS: atom_id res chain seq x y z
N MET A 1 8.71 3.43 53.21
CA MET A 1 9.87 2.69 52.65
C MET A 1 9.74 1.16 52.83
N LYS A 2 8.59 0.54 52.53
CA LYS A 2 8.38 -0.94 52.63
C LYS A 2 7.68 -1.55 51.39
N ILE A 3 7.22 -0.73 50.46
CA ILE A 3 6.49 -1.16 49.26
C ILE A 3 7.46 -1.43 48.09
N ILE A 4 8.58 -0.70 48.02
CA ILE A 4 9.58 -0.84 46.94
C ILE A 4 10.32 -2.17 47.00
N THR A 5 10.56 -2.73 48.19
CA THR A 5 11.32 -3.97 48.36
C THR A 5 10.54 -5.24 48.00
N LYS A 6 9.21 -5.19 47.93
CA LYS A 6 8.37 -6.37 47.70
C LYS A 6 8.30 -6.80 46.22
N ASN A 7 8.63 -5.89 45.29
CA ASN A 7 8.57 -6.15 43.84
C ASN A 7 9.93 -6.49 43.21
N ILE A 8 11.02 -6.42 44.00
CA ILE A 8 12.38 -6.80 43.58
C ILE A 8 12.44 -8.18 42.88
N PRO A 9 11.79 -9.26 43.37
CA PRO A 9 11.88 -10.56 42.70
C PRO A 9 11.21 -10.55 41.31
N TRP A 10 10.15 -9.77 41.12
CA TRP A 10 9.47 -9.65 39.81
C TRP A 10 10.31 -8.86 38.82
N HIS A 11 10.96 -7.77 39.25
CA HIS A 11 11.89 -7.03 38.39
C HIS A 11 13.10 -7.88 38.01
N PHE A 12 13.62 -8.70 38.93
CA PHE A 12 14.70 -9.64 38.64
C PHE A 12 14.27 -10.71 37.62
N LEU A 13 13.08 -11.28 37.79
CA LEU A 13 12.54 -12.25 36.84
C LEU A 13 12.37 -11.65 35.44
N THR A 14 11.85 -10.41 35.34
CA THR A 14 11.73 -9.71 34.06
C THR A 14 13.10 -9.47 33.41
N LEU A 15 14.09 -9.01 34.19
CA LEU A 15 15.46 -8.82 33.68
C LEU A 15 16.09 -10.14 33.22
N PHE A 16 15.85 -11.22 33.96
CA PHE A 16 16.32 -12.55 33.59
C PHE A 16 15.69 -13.06 32.29
N ILE A 17 14.38 -12.88 32.11
CA ILE A 17 13.68 -13.26 30.87
C ILE A 17 14.20 -12.44 29.68
N LEU A 18 14.36 -11.12 29.85
CA LEU A 18 14.92 -10.25 28.81
C LEU A 18 16.35 -10.65 28.44
N PHE A 19 17.18 -10.97 29.45
CA PHE A 19 18.53 -11.45 29.22
C PHE A 19 18.55 -12.78 28.45
N MET A 20 17.70 -13.74 28.84
CA MET A 20 17.57 -15.03 28.13
C MET A 20 17.09 -14.84 26.68
N LEU A 21 16.16 -13.92 26.42
CA LEU A 21 15.74 -13.57 25.07
C LEU A 21 16.88 -12.97 24.24
N CYS A 22 17.61 -12.00 24.79
CA CYS A 22 18.77 -11.39 24.14
C CYS A 22 19.88 -12.42 23.86
N ALA A 23 20.18 -13.28 24.84
CA ALA A 23 21.16 -14.35 24.69
C ALA A 23 20.71 -15.37 23.63
N GLY A 24 19.43 -15.77 23.63
CA GLY A 24 18.86 -16.66 22.64
C GLY A 24 18.93 -16.09 21.22
N LEU A 25 18.59 -14.81 21.05
CA LEU A 25 18.73 -14.10 19.77
C LEU A 25 20.19 -14.04 19.33
N TRP A 26 21.13 -13.72 20.22
CA TRP A 26 22.54 -13.67 19.89
C TRP A 26 23.09 -15.04 19.45
N ILE A 27 22.72 -16.11 20.15
CA ILE A 27 23.09 -17.48 19.78
C ILE A 27 22.49 -17.84 18.41
N ALA A 28 21.23 -17.48 18.15
CA ALA A 28 20.59 -17.72 16.86
C ALA A 28 21.30 -16.97 15.74
N THR A 29 21.63 -15.69 15.92
CA THR A 29 22.34 -14.87 14.92
C THR A 29 23.73 -15.44 14.61
N LYS A 30 24.46 -15.96 15.62
CA LYS A 30 25.76 -16.59 15.39
C LYS A 30 25.70 -17.89 14.58
N LYS A 31 24.54 -18.54 14.48
CA LYS A 31 24.36 -19.73 13.64
C LYS A 31 24.06 -19.40 12.18
N ILE A 32 23.82 -18.13 11.86
CA ILE A 32 23.52 -17.70 10.48
C ILE A 32 24.79 -17.05 9.92
N ASP A 33 25.46 -17.71 8.99
CA ASP A 33 26.53 -17.11 8.18
C ASP A 33 25.91 -16.11 7.18
N TYR A 34 25.55 -14.93 7.69
CA TYR A 34 24.97 -13.86 6.89
C TYR A 34 25.97 -12.73 6.67
N THR A 35 26.42 -12.56 5.43
CA THR A 35 27.17 -11.38 5.02
C THR A 35 26.19 -10.25 4.69
N TRP A 36 26.06 -9.26 5.58
CA TRP A 36 25.21 -8.09 5.34
C TRP A 36 25.75 -7.27 4.15
N ARG A 37 24.95 -7.15 3.08
CA ARG A 37 25.25 -6.33 1.90
C ARG A 37 24.45 -5.03 1.89
N TRP A 38 24.66 -4.19 2.90
CA TRP A 38 23.97 -2.89 3.04
C TRP A 38 24.15 -1.99 1.81
N ASN A 39 25.28 -2.11 1.12
CA ASN A 39 25.57 -1.41 -0.13
C ASN A 39 24.61 -1.75 -1.29
N ARG A 40 23.91 -2.89 -1.24
CA ARG A 40 22.91 -3.27 -2.25
C ARG A 40 21.51 -2.76 -1.94
N VAL A 41 21.22 -2.30 -0.73
CA VAL A 41 19.87 -1.86 -0.34
C VAL A 41 19.36 -0.69 -1.19
N PRO A 42 20.16 0.35 -1.50
CA PRO A 42 19.69 1.48 -2.30
C PRO A 42 19.14 1.08 -3.68
N GLN A 43 19.71 0.06 -4.32
CA GLN A 43 19.30 -0.41 -5.65
C GLN A 43 17.84 -0.93 -5.68
N TYR A 44 17.29 -1.35 -4.55
CA TYR A 44 15.91 -1.81 -4.47
C TYR A 44 14.89 -0.66 -4.42
N PHE A 45 15.35 0.56 -4.13
CA PHE A 45 14.55 1.78 -4.19
C PHE A 45 14.73 2.48 -5.54
N ILE A 46 15.97 2.68 -5.95
CA ILE A 46 16.33 3.36 -7.20
C ILE A 46 17.59 2.67 -7.73
N TYR A 47 17.56 2.24 -8.99
CA TYR A 47 18.72 1.64 -9.64
C TYR A 47 18.95 2.26 -11.02
N ASN A 48 20.20 2.22 -11.45
CA ASN A 48 20.57 2.61 -12.79
C ASN A 48 20.40 1.37 -13.71
N ASN A 49 19.44 1.41 -14.61
CA ASN A 49 19.12 0.32 -15.52
C ASN A 49 19.92 0.46 -16.80
N GLU A 50 20.75 -0.54 -17.08
CA GLU A 50 21.43 -0.69 -18.35
C GLU A 50 20.44 -1.25 -19.38
N THR A 51 20.13 -0.46 -20.41
CA THR A 51 19.28 -0.88 -21.51
C THR A 51 20.13 -0.99 -22.76
N LEU A 52 20.41 -2.22 -23.18
CA LEU A 52 21.15 -2.47 -24.41
C LEU A 52 20.30 -2.08 -25.62
N ILE A 53 20.88 -1.36 -26.57
CA ILE A 53 20.24 -0.93 -27.82
C ILE A 53 20.67 -1.88 -28.93
N PRO A 54 19.80 -2.81 -29.39
CA PRO A 54 20.09 -3.66 -30.53
C PRO A 54 19.91 -2.92 -31.85
N THR A 55 20.67 -3.30 -32.87
CA THR A 55 20.41 -2.89 -34.26
C THR A 55 19.19 -3.63 -34.81
N PRO A 56 18.26 -2.95 -35.50
CA PRO A 56 17.03 -3.56 -36.04
C PRO A 56 17.23 -4.25 -37.40
N PHE A 57 18.42 -4.19 -37.98
CA PHE A 57 18.74 -4.78 -39.29
C PHE A 57 20.23 -5.02 -39.45
N ASP A 58 20.56 -5.87 -40.43
CA ASP A 58 21.93 -6.05 -40.94
C ASP A 58 22.41 -4.77 -41.64
N GLY A 59 23.65 -4.35 -41.37
CA GLY A 59 24.21 -3.12 -41.93
C GLY A 59 25.61 -2.80 -41.42
N VAL A 60 26.06 -1.57 -41.68
CA VAL A 60 27.39 -1.08 -41.27
C VAL A 60 27.25 0.19 -40.44
N VAL A 61 28.12 0.36 -39.45
CA VAL A 61 28.25 1.61 -38.68
C VAL A 61 28.84 2.71 -39.57
N ALA A 62 28.02 3.66 -39.99
CA ALA A 62 28.44 4.73 -40.89
C ALA A 62 29.14 5.91 -40.18
N SER A 63 28.81 6.17 -38.91
CA SER A 63 29.52 7.18 -38.12
C SER A 63 29.25 7.00 -36.63
N VAL A 64 30.28 7.22 -35.81
CA VAL A 64 30.19 7.29 -34.35
C VAL A 64 30.58 8.70 -33.91
N SER A 65 29.60 9.54 -33.60
CA SER A 65 29.82 10.92 -33.18
C SER A 65 29.54 11.11 -31.71
N ASN A 66 30.54 11.54 -30.94
CA ASN A 66 30.41 11.78 -29.51
C ASN A 66 29.89 13.21 -29.26
N LEU A 67 28.75 13.34 -28.58
CA LEU A 67 28.12 14.58 -28.16
C LEU A 67 28.18 14.75 -26.63
N GLY A 68 29.36 14.54 -26.04
CA GLY A 68 29.60 14.68 -24.60
C GLY A 68 29.19 13.41 -23.85
N ASP A 69 28.11 13.48 -23.08
CA ASP A 69 27.64 12.33 -22.27
C ASP A 69 26.91 11.26 -23.13
N GLN A 70 26.54 11.59 -24.36
CA GLN A 70 25.90 10.67 -25.30
C GLN A 70 26.69 10.57 -26.61
N THR A 71 26.69 9.38 -27.20
CA THR A 71 27.27 9.09 -28.52
C THR A 71 26.16 8.72 -29.49
N GLN A 72 26.11 9.41 -30.62
CA GLN A 72 25.21 9.09 -31.72
C GLN A 72 25.89 8.10 -32.67
N ILE A 73 25.24 6.97 -32.89
CA ILE A 73 25.67 5.90 -33.79
C ILE A 73 24.72 5.88 -34.97
N LYS A 74 25.23 6.15 -36.17
CA LYS A 74 24.47 6.06 -37.40
C LYS A 74 24.74 4.71 -38.05
N VAL A 75 23.69 3.90 -38.23
CA VAL A 75 23.75 2.58 -38.86
C VAL A 75 23.05 2.66 -40.21
N VAL A 76 23.66 2.08 -41.25
CA VAL A 76 23.12 2.06 -42.61
C VAL A 76 22.94 0.61 -43.04
N SER A 77 21.72 0.24 -43.40
CA SER A 77 21.39 -1.08 -43.92
C SER A 77 21.93 -1.28 -45.33
N GLU A 78 22.16 -2.52 -45.75
CA GLU A 78 22.49 -2.87 -47.13
C GLU A 78 21.46 -2.36 -48.16
N ASN A 79 20.20 -2.20 -47.72
CA ASN A 79 19.11 -1.66 -48.54
C ASN A 79 19.07 -0.11 -48.60
N GLY A 80 20.03 0.57 -47.96
CA GLY A 80 20.12 2.04 -47.90
C GLY A 80 19.23 2.71 -46.85
N GLU A 81 18.62 1.95 -45.93
CA GLU A 81 17.90 2.51 -44.78
C GLU A 81 18.90 3.00 -43.73
N GLU A 82 18.82 4.27 -43.34
CA GLU A 82 19.68 4.86 -42.30
C GLU A 82 18.89 5.07 -40.99
N LYS A 83 19.45 4.63 -39.86
CA LYS A 83 18.92 4.92 -38.52
C LYS A 83 20.02 5.44 -37.61
N THR A 84 19.69 6.46 -36.82
CA THR A 84 20.57 7.02 -35.80
C THR A 84 20.09 6.58 -34.42
N PHE A 85 21.02 6.07 -33.62
CA PHE A 85 20.79 5.65 -32.24
C PHE A 85 21.61 6.52 -31.30
N GLU A 86 21.07 6.78 -30.11
CA GLU A 86 21.76 7.52 -29.04
C GLU A 86 22.09 6.53 -27.93
N VAL A 87 23.38 6.34 -27.64
CA VAL A 87 23.89 5.51 -26.55
C VAL A 87 24.71 6.35 -25.58
N ASP A 88 24.91 5.89 -24.35
CA ASP A 88 25.81 6.55 -23.40
C ASP A 88 27.27 6.43 -23.90
N SER A 89 28.01 7.52 -23.88
CA SER A 89 29.40 7.56 -24.40
C SER A 89 30.33 6.55 -23.72
N ASN A 90 30.03 6.12 -22.49
CA ASN A 90 30.85 5.17 -21.74
C ASN A 90 30.50 3.69 -22.00
N ALA A 91 29.44 3.41 -22.76
CA ALA A 91 28.93 2.06 -23.03
C ALA A 91 28.69 1.80 -24.52
N VAL A 92 29.48 2.46 -25.38
CA VAL A 92 29.54 2.17 -26.82
C VAL A 92 30.28 0.85 -27.02
N GLU A 93 29.67 -0.10 -27.74
CA GLU A 93 30.28 -1.41 -28.02
C GLU A 93 30.82 -1.55 -29.46
N VAL A 94 30.51 -0.58 -30.33
CA VAL A 94 30.79 -0.65 -31.78
C VAL A 94 31.72 0.45 -32.27
N SER A 95 32.44 0.17 -33.35
CA SER A 95 33.36 1.10 -34.02
C SER A 95 32.85 1.54 -35.40
N GLU A 96 33.33 2.68 -35.88
CA GLU A 96 33.00 3.15 -37.23
C GLU A 96 33.53 2.19 -38.30
N GLY A 97 32.68 1.81 -39.26
CA GLY A 97 32.98 0.84 -40.31
C GLY A 97 32.81 -0.63 -39.90
N GLU A 98 32.26 -0.91 -38.72
CA GLU A 98 31.97 -2.28 -38.27
C GLU A 98 30.69 -2.84 -38.91
N ASP A 99 30.75 -4.10 -39.35
CA ASP A 99 29.60 -4.85 -39.86
C ASP A 99 28.74 -5.34 -38.68
N LEU A 100 27.43 -5.14 -38.77
CA LEU A 100 26.45 -5.49 -37.74
C LEU A 100 25.37 -6.41 -38.31
N PHE A 101 24.94 -7.37 -37.50
CA PHE A 101 23.79 -8.23 -37.78
C PHE A 101 22.58 -7.83 -36.93
N GLU A 102 21.37 -8.10 -37.42
CA GLU A 102 20.12 -7.85 -36.69
C GLU A 102 20.18 -8.47 -35.28
N GLY A 103 20.02 -7.62 -34.26
CA GLY A 103 20.12 -8.01 -32.86
C GLY A 103 21.46 -7.74 -32.18
N ASP A 104 22.51 -7.36 -32.92
CA ASP A 104 23.78 -6.92 -32.33
C ASP A 104 23.62 -5.62 -31.55
N TYR A 105 24.33 -5.48 -30.44
CA TYR A 105 24.20 -4.33 -29.55
C TYR A 105 25.13 -3.19 -29.96
N LEU A 106 24.56 -2.01 -30.14
CA LEU A 106 25.28 -0.77 -30.46
C LEU A 106 25.94 -0.17 -29.21
N GLY A 107 25.36 -0.45 -28.06
CA GLY A 107 25.78 0.05 -26.76
C GLY A 107 24.61 0.06 -25.77
N ALA A 108 24.82 0.73 -24.64
CA ALA A 108 23.80 0.85 -23.59
C ALA A 108 23.39 2.29 -23.29
N VAL A 109 22.15 2.47 -22.86
CA VAL A 109 21.67 3.69 -22.19
C VAL A 109 21.40 3.38 -20.73
N PHE A 110 21.92 4.24 -19.86
CA PHE A 110 21.75 4.18 -18.42
C PHE A 110 20.60 5.08 -17.98
N GLU A 111 19.51 4.47 -17.50
CA GLU A 111 18.35 5.21 -17.00
C GLU A 111 18.09 4.91 -15.52
N TRP A 112 17.90 5.96 -14.73
CA TRP A 112 17.42 5.81 -13.35
C TRP A 112 15.97 5.34 -13.32
N ARG A 113 15.74 4.15 -12.76
CA ARG A 113 14.41 3.55 -12.64
C ARG A 113 14.05 3.26 -11.18
N ALA A 114 12.76 3.35 -10.88
CA ALA A 114 12.22 2.96 -9.59
C ALA A 114 12.41 1.45 -9.39
N GLY A 115 13.07 1.09 -8.29
CA GLY A 115 13.28 -0.28 -7.88
C GLY A 115 12.00 -0.95 -7.38
N PRO A 116 12.06 -2.27 -7.16
CA PRO A 116 10.89 -3.07 -6.77
C PRO A 116 10.25 -2.63 -5.45
N LEU A 117 11.01 -2.18 -4.45
CA LEU A 117 10.43 -1.73 -3.17
C LEU A 117 9.64 -0.44 -3.34
N LEU A 118 10.11 0.47 -4.19
CA LEU A 118 9.43 1.74 -4.43
C LEU A 118 8.15 1.53 -5.24
N LYS A 119 8.16 0.57 -6.18
CA LYS A 119 6.97 0.09 -6.90
C LYS A 119 5.96 -0.57 -5.96
N GLY A 120 6.40 -1.49 -5.11
CA GLY A 120 5.53 -2.17 -4.14
C GLY A 120 4.94 -1.20 -3.10
N LEU A 121 5.73 -0.24 -2.63
CA LEU A 121 5.26 0.85 -1.76
C LEU A 121 4.16 1.66 -2.43
N TRP A 122 4.37 2.06 -3.68
CA TRP A 122 3.35 2.76 -4.45
C TRP A 122 2.06 1.94 -4.55
N VAL A 123 2.16 0.64 -4.88
CA VAL A 123 1.02 -0.27 -4.97
C VAL A 123 0.23 -0.33 -3.66
N THR A 124 0.94 -0.53 -2.55
CA THR A 124 0.37 -0.57 -1.21
C THR A 124 -0.40 0.73 -0.89
N LEU A 125 0.23 1.89 -1.15
CA LEU A 125 -0.35 3.19 -0.83
C LEU A 125 -1.59 3.49 -1.65
N TRP A 126 -1.56 3.27 -2.96
CA TRP A 126 -2.70 3.63 -3.81
C TRP A 126 -3.88 2.67 -3.58
N ILE A 127 -3.64 1.36 -3.42
CA ILE A 127 -4.70 0.38 -3.10
C ILE A 127 -5.36 0.75 -1.77
N SER A 128 -4.54 1.04 -0.75
CA SER A 128 -5.03 1.43 0.58
C SER A 128 -5.81 2.74 0.54
N ALA A 129 -5.35 3.73 -0.23
CA ALA A 129 -6.05 5.00 -0.39
C ALA A 129 -7.43 4.83 -1.04
N VAL A 130 -7.52 4.06 -2.12
CA VAL A 130 -8.78 3.79 -2.81
C VAL A 130 -9.72 2.97 -1.93
N ALA A 131 -9.23 1.90 -1.30
CA ALA A 131 -10.02 1.09 -0.38
C ALA A 131 -10.51 1.91 0.82
N SER A 132 -9.67 2.80 1.38
CA SER A 132 -10.05 3.68 2.47
C SER A 132 -11.11 4.69 2.06
N LEU A 133 -11.06 5.23 0.84
CA LEU A 133 -12.06 6.16 0.33
C LEU A 133 -13.43 5.48 0.25
N PHE A 134 -13.51 4.31 -0.38
CA PHE A 134 -14.76 3.56 -0.46
C PHE A 134 -15.23 3.05 0.90
N GLY A 135 -14.32 2.57 1.74
CA GLY A 135 -14.62 2.18 3.12
C GLY A 135 -15.16 3.34 3.94
N MET A 136 -14.65 4.56 3.75
CA MET A 136 -15.20 5.77 4.40
C MET A 136 -16.64 6.02 3.99
N ILE A 137 -16.95 5.91 2.69
CA ILE A 137 -18.31 6.12 2.16
C ILE A 137 -19.26 5.06 2.72
N ILE A 138 -18.88 3.77 2.61
CA ILE A 138 -19.67 2.65 3.12
C ILE A 138 -19.91 2.81 4.62
N GLY A 139 -18.84 3.11 5.37
CA GLY A 139 -18.89 3.28 6.81
C GLY A 139 -19.71 4.49 7.27
N LEU A 140 -19.67 5.60 6.52
CA LEU A 140 -20.51 6.77 6.80
C LEU A 140 -21.99 6.43 6.65
N VAL A 141 -22.37 5.81 5.53
CA VAL A 141 -23.76 5.41 5.28
C VAL A 141 -24.24 4.41 6.33
N THR A 142 -23.49 3.33 6.54
CA THR A 142 -23.87 2.27 7.50
C THR A 142 -23.83 2.75 8.94
N GLY A 143 -22.88 3.61 9.31
CA GLY A 143 -22.80 4.24 10.63
C GLY A 143 -24.00 5.14 10.94
N LEU A 144 -24.48 5.92 9.97
CA LEU A 144 -25.69 6.72 10.10
C LEU A 144 -26.95 5.84 10.19
N CYS A 145 -27.07 4.82 9.33
CA CYS A 145 -28.17 3.86 9.37
C CYS A 145 -28.24 3.12 10.71
N ARG A 146 -27.08 2.82 11.32
CA ARG A 146 -26.97 2.15 12.62
C ARG A 146 -27.48 2.99 13.80
N VAL A 147 -27.44 4.32 13.70
CA VAL A 147 -27.97 5.26 14.72
C VAL A 147 -29.43 5.66 14.42
N SER A 148 -29.97 5.28 13.27
CA SER A 148 -31.34 5.58 12.88
C SER A 148 -32.38 4.93 13.81
N ASN A 149 -33.52 5.62 13.97
CA ASN A 149 -34.70 5.07 14.64
C ASN A 149 -35.45 4.03 13.77
N ASN A 150 -35.16 3.98 12.46
CA ASN A 150 -35.78 3.00 11.58
C ASN A 150 -35.23 1.59 11.87
N PRO A 151 -36.08 0.63 12.28
CA PRO A 151 -35.63 -0.70 12.69
C PRO A 151 -34.98 -1.48 11.54
N THR A 152 -35.42 -1.30 10.29
CA THR A 152 -34.86 -1.99 9.12
C THR A 152 -33.46 -1.50 8.82
N LEU A 153 -33.26 -0.18 8.73
CA LEU A 153 -31.94 0.41 8.48
C LEU A 153 -30.95 0.02 9.58
N ARG A 154 -31.39 0.08 10.83
CA ARG A 154 -30.59 -0.32 11.97
C ARG A 154 -30.23 -1.79 11.89
N SER A 155 -31.19 -2.68 11.62
CA SER A 155 -30.98 -4.14 11.56
C SER A 155 -30.03 -4.55 10.45
N LEU A 156 -30.19 -4.01 9.23
CA LEU A 156 -29.28 -4.27 8.11
C LEU A 156 -27.85 -3.80 8.41
N SER A 157 -27.70 -2.66 9.08
CA SER A 157 -26.38 -2.17 9.48
C SER A 157 -25.74 -3.07 10.54
N VAL A 158 -26.51 -3.59 11.50
CA VAL A 158 -26.01 -4.61 12.45
C VAL A 158 -25.55 -5.85 11.69
N THR A 159 -26.43 -6.32 10.80
CA THR A 159 -26.21 -7.32 9.74
C THR A 159 -24.77 -7.35 9.25
N TYR A 160 -24.51 -6.31 8.46
CA TYR A 160 -23.26 -6.05 7.79
C TYR A 160 -22.08 -5.92 8.77
N ILE A 161 -22.21 -5.09 9.80
CA ILE A 161 -21.10 -4.79 10.72
C ILE A 161 -20.65 -6.05 11.46
N GLU A 162 -21.57 -6.81 12.03
CA GLU A 162 -21.25 -8.01 12.83
C GLU A 162 -20.68 -9.13 11.94
N LEU A 163 -21.22 -9.32 10.72
CA LEU A 163 -20.70 -10.33 9.79
C LEU A 163 -19.28 -10.01 9.34
N ILE A 164 -19.03 -8.77 8.94
CA ILE A 164 -17.71 -8.35 8.43
C ILE A 164 -16.67 -8.30 9.54
N ARG A 165 -17.00 -7.79 10.73
CA ARG A 165 -16.06 -7.76 11.85
C ARG A 165 -15.88 -9.13 12.52
N GLY A 166 -16.85 -10.03 12.35
CA GLY A 166 -16.80 -11.40 12.85
C GLY A 166 -16.07 -12.39 11.93
N THR A 167 -15.69 -11.97 10.72
CA THR A 167 -14.99 -12.83 9.76
C THR A 167 -13.57 -12.32 9.49
N PRO A 168 -12.55 -13.20 9.38
CA PRO A 168 -11.20 -12.77 9.07
C PRO A 168 -11.12 -12.07 7.71
N LEU A 169 -10.36 -10.98 7.63
CA LEU A 169 -10.15 -10.24 6.37
C LEU A 169 -9.63 -11.15 5.25
N LEU A 170 -8.71 -12.08 5.57
CA LEU A 170 -8.19 -13.03 4.58
C LEU A 170 -9.30 -13.87 3.92
N VAL A 171 -10.27 -14.33 4.72
CA VAL A 171 -11.43 -15.10 4.21
C VAL A 171 -12.27 -14.22 3.29
N GLN A 172 -12.46 -12.94 3.64
CA GLN A 172 -13.18 -12.00 2.79
C GLN A 172 -12.45 -11.77 1.46
N ILE A 173 -11.13 -11.58 1.48
CA ILE A 173 -10.31 -11.45 0.25
C ILE A 173 -10.50 -12.68 -0.65
N PHE A 174 -10.50 -13.89 -0.08
CA PHE A 174 -10.74 -15.12 -0.85
C PHE A 174 -12.14 -15.20 -1.44
N ILE A 175 -13.18 -14.81 -0.68
CA ILE A 175 -14.54 -14.75 -1.21
C ILE A 175 -14.62 -13.78 -2.38
N PHE A 176 -14.05 -12.58 -2.24
CA PHE A 176 -14.05 -11.59 -3.29
C PHE A 176 -13.27 -12.03 -4.53
N TYR A 177 -12.11 -12.66 -4.35
CA TYR A 177 -11.28 -13.05 -5.48
C TYR A 177 -11.75 -14.35 -6.15
N PHE A 178 -11.92 -15.44 -5.40
CA PHE A 178 -12.21 -16.76 -5.97
C PHE A 178 -13.70 -16.96 -6.29
N PHE A 179 -14.61 -16.30 -5.59
CA PHE A 179 -16.04 -16.43 -5.88
C PHE A 179 -16.53 -15.26 -6.72
N LEU A 180 -16.49 -14.03 -6.21
CA LEU A 180 -17.00 -12.88 -6.95
C LEU A 180 -16.16 -12.59 -8.20
N GLY A 181 -14.83 -12.68 -8.10
CA GLY A 181 -13.92 -12.49 -9.22
C GLY A 181 -14.20 -13.44 -10.37
N THR A 182 -14.43 -14.72 -10.09
CA THR A 182 -14.74 -15.71 -11.12
C THR A 182 -16.16 -15.60 -11.66
N VAL A 183 -17.15 -15.33 -10.80
CA VAL A 183 -18.57 -15.25 -11.23
C VAL A 183 -18.87 -13.98 -12.02
N LEU A 184 -18.22 -12.87 -11.67
CA LEU A 184 -18.48 -11.54 -12.24
C LEU A 184 -17.34 -11.04 -13.16
N ASP A 185 -16.34 -11.88 -13.44
CA ASP A 185 -15.14 -11.55 -14.24
C ASP A 185 -14.41 -10.27 -13.76
N ILE A 186 -14.23 -10.16 -12.45
CA ILE A 186 -13.60 -8.99 -11.80
C ILE A 186 -12.10 -9.21 -11.67
N SER A 187 -11.31 -8.20 -12.04
CA SER A 187 -9.86 -8.24 -11.88
C SER A 187 -9.44 -8.39 -10.40
N ARG A 188 -8.30 -9.05 -10.17
CA ARG A 188 -7.74 -9.25 -8.81
C ARG A 188 -7.62 -7.96 -8.00
N ILE A 189 -7.26 -6.88 -8.67
CA ILE A 189 -7.09 -5.56 -8.08
C ILE A 189 -8.42 -5.03 -7.55
N ILE A 190 -9.47 -5.07 -8.37
CA ILE A 190 -10.81 -4.60 -7.97
C ILE A 190 -11.38 -5.50 -6.86
N ALA A 191 -11.16 -6.81 -6.93
CA ALA A 191 -11.57 -7.76 -5.89
C ALA A 191 -10.88 -7.44 -4.54
N GLY A 192 -9.56 -7.24 -4.55
CA GLY A 192 -8.79 -6.87 -3.36
C GLY A 192 -9.23 -5.52 -2.76
N ILE A 193 -9.38 -4.49 -3.59
CA ILE A 193 -9.87 -3.16 -3.16
C ILE A 193 -11.27 -3.27 -2.56
N SER A 194 -12.15 -4.05 -3.17
CA SER A 194 -13.53 -4.22 -2.74
C SER A 194 -13.61 -4.95 -1.40
N ALA A 195 -12.83 -6.02 -1.21
CA ALA A 195 -12.72 -6.72 0.07
C ALA A 195 -12.20 -5.78 1.17
N LEU A 196 -11.11 -5.05 0.91
CA LEU A 196 -10.54 -4.09 1.85
C LEU A 196 -11.51 -2.95 2.17
N ALA A 197 -12.21 -2.40 1.18
CA ALA A 197 -13.17 -1.33 1.37
C ALA A 197 -14.37 -1.76 2.21
N ILE A 198 -14.91 -2.95 1.94
CA ILE A 198 -16.04 -3.53 2.68
C ILE A 198 -15.62 -3.86 4.11
N PHE A 199 -14.41 -4.38 4.31
CA PHE A 199 -13.85 -4.61 5.64
C PHE A 199 -13.69 -3.30 6.40
N ALA A 200 -12.98 -2.32 5.83
CA ALA A 200 -12.76 -1.01 6.42
C ALA A 200 -14.08 -0.30 6.73
N GLY A 201 -15.08 -0.40 5.85
CA GLY A 201 -16.38 0.21 6.02
C GLY A 201 -17.10 -0.22 7.31
N ALA A 202 -16.98 -1.48 7.72
CA ALA A 202 -17.61 -1.97 8.94
C ALA A 202 -16.95 -1.37 10.20
N TYR A 203 -15.63 -1.19 10.19
CA TYR A 203 -14.91 -0.54 11.28
C TYR A 203 -15.17 0.97 11.31
N VAL A 204 -15.18 1.63 10.15
CA VAL A 204 -15.55 3.05 10.03
C VAL A 204 -16.97 3.30 10.53
N ALA A 205 -17.93 2.41 10.21
CA ALA A 205 -19.30 2.51 10.70
C ALA A 205 -19.38 2.54 12.23
N GLU A 206 -18.62 1.66 12.89
CA GLU A 206 -18.56 1.61 14.34
C GLU A 206 -17.84 2.81 14.94
N ILE A 207 -16.79 3.33 14.29
CA ILE A 207 -16.14 4.58 14.68
C ILE A 207 -17.13 5.74 14.62
N ILE A 208 -17.91 5.85 13.54
CA ILE A 208 -18.90 6.93 13.37
C ILE A 208 -20.02 6.81 14.41
N ARG A 209 -20.56 5.60 14.60
CA ARG A 209 -21.57 5.32 15.62
C ARG A 209 -21.07 5.68 17.02
N ALA A 210 -19.85 5.25 17.37
CA ALA A 210 -19.23 5.55 18.66
C ALA A 210 -18.97 7.04 18.82
N GLY A 211 -18.54 7.73 17.75
CA GLY A 211 -18.36 9.18 17.72
C GLY A 211 -19.64 9.93 18.05
N ILE A 212 -20.76 9.55 17.43
CA ILE A 212 -22.08 10.14 17.70
C ILE A 212 -22.52 9.84 19.14
N GLN A 213 -22.41 8.59 19.59
CA GLN A 213 -22.82 8.19 20.94
C GLN A 213 -21.94 8.77 22.06
N SER A 214 -20.72 9.18 21.74
CA SER A 214 -19.84 9.81 22.72
C SER A 214 -20.35 11.18 23.17
N ILE A 215 -21.19 11.85 22.37
CA ILE A 215 -21.73 13.17 22.70
C ILE A 215 -22.72 13.03 23.87
N PRO A 216 -22.56 13.83 24.96
CA PRO A 216 -23.46 13.77 26.09
C PRO A 216 -24.92 13.98 25.68
N LYS A 217 -25.83 13.14 26.17
CA LYS A 217 -27.27 13.21 25.86
C LYS A 217 -27.87 14.59 26.15
N GLY A 218 -27.34 15.29 27.16
CA GLY A 218 -27.73 16.65 27.51
C GLY A 218 -27.60 17.67 26.36
N GLN A 219 -26.70 17.46 25.39
CA GLN A 219 -26.61 18.32 24.20
C GLN A 219 -27.87 18.21 23.33
N MET A 220 -28.39 17.00 23.14
CA MET A 220 -29.64 16.76 22.44
C MET A 220 -30.83 17.32 23.23
N GLU A 221 -30.87 17.09 24.54
CA GLU A 221 -31.94 17.57 25.42
C GLU A 221 -32.00 19.10 25.48
N ALA A 222 -30.85 19.77 25.56
CA ALA A 222 -30.75 21.24 25.52
C ALA A 222 -31.22 21.80 24.17
N ALA A 223 -30.76 21.23 23.05
CA ALA A 223 -31.17 21.65 21.71
C ALA A 223 -32.69 21.50 21.50
N ARG A 224 -33.27 20.38 21.97
CA ARG A 224 -34.73 20.15 21.93
C ARG A 224 -35.49 21.12 22.82
N SER A 225 -34.95 21.47 23.99
CA SER A 225 -35.53 22.47 24.90
C SER A 225 -35.52 23.89 24.32
N LEU A 226 -34.58 24.19 23.42
CA LEU A 226 -34.51 25.44 22.67
C LEU A 226 -35.37 25.44 21.39
N GLY A 227 -36.23 24.44 21.21
CA GLY A 227 -37.20 24.37 20.11
C GLY A 227 -36.70 23.69 18.82
N MET A 228 -35.47 23.19 18.79
CA MET A 228 -34.95 22.47 17.62
C MET A 228 -35.65 21.13 17.45
N ASN A 229 -35.93 20.70 16.21
CA ASN A 229 -36.31 19.32 15.91
C ASN A 229 -35.10 18.37 15.95
N VAL A 230 -35.33 17.05 15.98
CA VAL A 230 -34.24 16.05 16.07
C VAL A 230 -33.25 16.16 14.91
N PRO A 231 -33.69 16.29 13.63
CA PRO A 231 -32.77 16.54 12.52
C PRO A 231 -31.93 17.82 12.68
N GLN A 232 -32.55 18.93 13.10
CA GLN A 232 -31.84 20.19 13.35
C GLN A 232 -30.79 20.01 14.45
N ALA A 233 -31.17 19.44 15.60
CA ALA A 233 -30.23 19.20 16.70
C ALA A 233 -29.08 18.27 16.25
N MET A 234 -29.38 17.24 15.46
CA MET A 234 -28.38 16.32 14.91
C MET A 234 -27.40 17.04 13.99
N ILE A 235 -27.88 17.83 13.02
CA ILE A 235 -27.07 18.50 12.01
C ILE A 235 -26.23 19.64 12.60
N TYR A 236 -26.83 20.48 13.45
CA TYR A 236 -26.19 21.72 13.90
C TYR A 236 -25.40 21.57 15.20
N ILE A 237 -25.73 20.59 16.06
CA ILE A 237 -25.11 20.44 17.38
C ILE A 237 -24.30 19.14 17.47
N ILE A 238 -24.92 17.99 17.16
CA ILE A 238 -24.32 16.69 17.45
C ILE A 238 -23.26 16.30 16.40
N LEU A 239 -23.60 16.30 15.11
CA LEU A 239 -22.71 15.84 14.04
C LEU A 239 -21.39 16.63 13.95
N PRO A 240 -21.36 17.97 14.10
CA PRO A 240 -20.10 18.71 14.09
C PRO A 240 -19.15 18.32 15.23
N GLN A 241 -19.71 18.00 16.41
CA GLN A 241 -18.93 17.53 17.56
C GLN A 241 -18.48 16.08 17.37
N ALA A 242 -19.38 15.22 16.89
CA ALA A 242 -19.09 13.82 16.60
C ALA A 242 -17.97 13.69 15.56
N PHE A 243 -18.01 14.49 14.49
CA PHE A 243 -16.98 14.52 13.45
C PHE A 243 -15.58 14.78 14.02
N LYS A 244 -15.43 15.76 14.92
CA LYS A 244 -14.14 16.05 15.56
C LYS A 244 -13.63 14.89 16.41
N ARG A 245 -14.54 14.11 17.00
CA ARG A 245 -14.20 12.93 17.82
C ARG A 245 -13.91 11.69 16.99
N THR A 246 -14.44 11.59 15.76
CA THR A 246 -14.18 10.47 14.86
C THR A 246 -12.86 10.62 14.10
N LEU A 247 -12.36 11.84 13.87
CA LEU A 247 -11.12 12.05 13.12
C LEU A 247 -9.90 11.25 13.64
N PRO A 248 -9.57 11.25 14.95
CA PRO A 248 -8.44 10.46 15.45
C PRO A 248 -8.54 8.94 15.21
N PRO A 249 -9.65 8.25 15.56
CA PRO A 249 -9.77 6.83 15.26
C PRO A 249 -9.85 6.51 13.77
N LEU A 250 -10.36 7.41 12.91
CA LEU A 250 -10.33 7.21 11.45
C LEU A 250 -8.90 7.19 10.91
N ALA A 251 -8.01 8.04 11.41
CA ALA A 251 -6.58 7.98 11.06
C ALA A 251 -5.94 6.65 11.48
N GLY A 252 -6.28 6.15 12.67
CA GLY A 252 -5.84 4.83 13.13
C GLY A 252 -6.36 3.69 12.24
N GLN A 253 -7.60 3.80 11.76
CA GLN A 253 -8.18 2.84 10.83
C GLN A 253 -7.49 2.88 9.46
N PHE A 254 -7.14 4.06 8.95
CA PHE A 254 -6.37 4.20 7.70
C PHE A 254 -4.98 3.54 7.81
N ILE A 255 -4.26 3.78 8.91
CA ILE A 255 -2.96 3.15 9.16
C ILE A 255 -3.10 1.62 9.25
N SER A 256 -4.17 1.14 9.89
CA SER A 256 -4.44 -0.30 9.98
C SER A 256 -4.72 -0.88 8.60
N LEU A 257 -5.50 -0.18 7.76
CA LEU A 257 -5.79 -0.63 6.40
C LEU A 257 -4.53 -0.71 5.52
N ILE A 258 -3.58 0.21 5.68
CA ILE A 258 -2.27 0.11 5.00
C ILE A 258 -1.56 -1.19 5.37
N LYS A 259 -1.57 -1.58 6.65
CA LYS A 259 -0.96 -2.84 7.10
C LYS A 259 -1.74 -4.04 6.57
N ASP A 260 -3.05 -3.99 6.67
CA ASP A 260 -3.94 -5.05 6.22
C ASP A 260 -3.88 -5.26 4.69
N SER A 261 -3.54 -4.21 3.94
CA SER A 261 -3.38 -4.30 2.48
C SER A 261 -2.30 -5.30 2.07
N SER A 262 -1.30 -5.58 2.94
CA SER A 262 -0.30 -6.63 2.72
C SER A 262 -0.90 -8.02 2.45
N LEU A 263 -2.13 -8.29 2.90
CA LEU A 263 -2.82 -9.55 2.65
C LEU A 263 -3.22 -9.74 1.17
N VAL A 264 -3.22 -8.67 0.37
CA VAL A 264 -3.53 -8.77 -1.07
C VAL A 264 -2.39 -9.41 -1.87
N SER A 265 -1.18 -9.48 -1.32
CA SER A 265 -0.06 -10.27 -1.86
C SER A 265 -0.43 -11.74 -2.09
N ILE A 266 -1.34 -12.30 -1.28
CA ILE A 266 -1.77 -13.71 -1.36
C ILE A 266 -2.55 -14.00 -2.65
N ILE A 267 -3.23 -13.00 -3.22
CA ILE A 267 -3.89 -13.10 -4.53
C ILE A 267 -2.97 -12.63 -5.66
N ALA A 268 -1.66 -12.68 -5.44
CA ALA A 268 -0.59 -12.30 -6.35
C ALA A 268 -0.78 -10.88 -6.91
N ILE A 269 -1.09 -9.93 -6.03
CA ILE A 269 -0.88 -8.51 -6.26
C ILE A 269 0.48 -8.17 -5.68
N THR A 270 1.42 -7.73 -6.52
CA THR A 270 2.77 -7.36 -6.05
C THR A 270 2.71 -6.02 -5.33
N ASP A 271 2.48 -6.07 -4.02
CA ASP A 271 2.56 -4.93 -3.12
C ASP A 271 3.97 -4.83 -2.50
N LEU A 272 4.11 -4.18 -1.34
CA LEU A 272 5.41 -4.00 -0.70
C LEU A 272 5.99 -5.29 -0.08
N THR A 273 5.15 -6.30 0.16
CA THR A 273 5.50 -7.54 0.87
C THR A 273 5.51 -8.76 -0.04
#